data_AF-A0A672NGG0-F1
#
_entry.id   AF-A0A672NGG0-F1
#
_cell.length_a   1.000
_cell.length_b   1.000
_cell.length_c   1.000
_cell.angle_alpha   90.00
_cell.angle_beta   90.00
_cell.angle_gamma   90.00
#
_symmetry.space_group_name_H-M   'P 1'
#
loop_
_entity.id
_entity.type
_entity.pdbx_description
1 polymer ?
#
loop_
_entity_poly.entity_id
_entity_poly.type
_entity_poly.pdbx_seq_one_letter_code
_entity_poly.pdbx_strand_id
1 'polypeptide(L)'
;AVGLEHEDLLRDELRERNLSFLAVDGHIVHWIESKASFGDEHSHHTYLNEQFWSYCNRFGPGLVIYWYGFVSELDCQRGRGILLRDGFPSDIVTLSRV
;
A
#
# COMPACT_ATOMS: atom_id res chain seq x y z
N ALA A 1 -6.49 3.47 -19.59
CA ALA A 1 -7.20 4.18 -18.52
C ALA A 1 -6.21 4.42 -17.40
N VAL A 2 -6.23 5.59 -16.75
CA VAL A 2 -5.22 6.03 -15.76
C VAL A 2 -4.91 4.99 -14.67
N GLY A 3 -5.88 4.17 -14.27
CA GLY A 3 -5.66 3.09 -13.30
C GLY A 3 -4.69 1.99 -13.75
N LEU A 4 -4.66 1.68 -15.06
CA LEU A 4 -3.79 0.62 -15.59
C LEU A 4 -2.32 1.04 -15.60
N GLU A 5 -2.02 2.31 -15.90
CA GLU A 5 -0.64 2.82 -15.97
C GLU A 5 0.07 2.71 -14.60
N HIS A 6 -0.63 3.06 -13.53
CA HIS A 6 -0.08 2.98 -12.17
C HIS A 6 0.08 1.54 -11.68
N GLU A 7 -0.79 0.63 -12.11
CA GLU A 7 -0.64 -0.79 -11.80
C GLU A 7 0.54 -1.41 -12.55
N ASP A 8 0.73 -1.06 -13.82
CA ASP A 8 1.88 -1.50 -14.61
C ASP A 8 3.20 -0.97 -14.01
N LEU A 9 3.25 0.31 -13.62
CA LEU A 9 4.41 0.88 -12.91
C LEU A 9 4.72 0.15 -11.61
N LEU A 10 3.70 -0.13 -10.79
CA LEU A 10 3.88 -0.90 -9.55
C LEU A 10 4.44 -2.29 -9.82
N ARG A 11 3.90 -2.98 -10.85
CA ARG A 11 4.34 -4.32 -11.22
C ARG A 11 5.78 -4.33 -11.72
N ASP A 12 6.17 -3.34 -12.51
CA ASP A 12 7.52 -3.22 -13.04
C ASP A 12 8.52 -2.96 -11.90
N GLU A 13 8.24 -2.03 -10.99
CA GLU A 13 9.08 -1.78 -9.80
C GLU A 13 9.23 -3.02 -8.91
N LEU A 14 8.14 -3.77 -8.68
CA LEU A 14 8.18 -5.00 -7.89
C LEU A 14 9.01 -6.11 -8.57
N ARG A 15 8.92 -6.22 -9.90
CA ARG A 15 9.68 -7.20 -10.70
C ARG A 15 11.16 -6.87 -10.73
N GLU A 16 11.52 -5.62 -11.02
CA GLU A 16 12.92 -5.19 -11.11
C GLU A 16 13.69 -5.43 -9.83
N ARG A 17 13.03 -5.25 -8.67
CA ARG A 17 13.66 -5.39 -7.36
C ARG A 17 13.60 -6.81 -6.78
N ASN A 18 12.95 -7.76 -7.47
CA ASN A 18 12.80 -9.16 -7.06
C ASN A 18 12.31 -9.34 -5.60
N LEU A 19 11.32 -8.55 -5.21
CA LEU A 19 10.90 -8.43 -3.83
C LEU A 19 9.87 -9.50 -3.47
N SER A 20 10.25 -10.43 -2.58
CA SER A 20 9.34 -11.47 -2.07
C SER A 20 8.70 -11.11 -0.72
N PHE A 21 9.40 -10.34 0.12
CA PHE A 21 8.93 -9.86 1.41
C PHE A 21 9.42 -8.43 1.63
N LEU A 22 8.48 -7.53 1.94
CA LEU A 22 8.71 -6.10 2.00
C LEU A 22 8.63 -5.61 3.44
N ALA A 23 9.60 -4.79 3.84
CA ALA A 23 9.42 -3.84 4.93
C ALA A 23 9.55 -2.41 4.38
N VAL A 24 8.62 -1.54 4.77
CA VAL A 24 8.59 -0.12 4.40
C VAL A 24 8.52 0.68 5.70
N ASP A 25 9.44 1.62 5.90
CA ASP A 25 9.54 2.40 7.14
C ASP A 25 9.53 1.53 8.42
N GLY A 26 10.22 0.37 8.36
CA GLY A 26 10.24 -0.61 9.45
C GLY A 26 8.95 -1.41 9.67
N HIS A 27 7.92 -1.21 8.85
CA HIS A 27 6.65 -1.95 8.90
C HIS A 27 6.66 -3.07 7.88
N ILE A 28 6.32 -4.29 8.30
CA ILE A 28 6.19 -5.43 7.38
C ILE A 28 4.95 -5.23 6.51
N VAL A 29 5.10 -5.40 5.20
CA VAL A 29 4.03 -5.25 4.20
C VAL A 29 3.83 -6.60 3.50
N HIS A 30 2.62 -7.16 3.62
CA HIS A 30 2.26 -8.45 3.02
C HIS A 30 1.48 -8.31 1.71
N TRP A 31 0.84 -7.16 1.50
CA TRP A 31 0.10 -6.84 0.30
C TRP A 31 0.20 -5.35 -0.01
N ILE A 32 0.07 -5.01 -1.29
CA ILE A 32 0.02 -3.63 -1.78
C ILE A 32 -1.28 -3.44 -2.57
N GLU A 33 -1.97 -2.36 -2.30
CA GLU A 33 -3.13 -1.89 -3.05
C GLU A 33 -2.80 -0.58 -3.78
N SER A 34 -3.19 -0.50 -5.05
CA SER A 34 -2.87 0.63 -5.95
C SER A 34 -4.12 1.40 -6.30
N LYS A 35 -4.23 2.65 -5.83
CA LYS A 35 -5.39 3.52 -6.07
C LYS A 35 -4.98 4.71 -6.94
N ALA A 36 -5.46 4.75 -8.18
CA ALA A 36 -5.33 5.89 -9.08
C ALA A 36 -6.37 6.99 -8.77
N SER A 37 -6.48 7.37 -7.49
CA SER A 37 -7.41 8.38 -6.97
C SER A 37 -6.76 9.13 -5.81
N PHE A 38 -7.30 10.29 -5.46
CA PHE A 38 -6.95 10.97 -4.21
C PHE A 38 -7.61 10.25 -3.02
N GLY A 39 -6.87 10.05 -1.94
CA GLY A 39 -7.39 9.46 -0.70
C GLY A 39 -8.09 10.51 0.16
N ASP A 40 -9.39 10.69 -0.02
CA ASP A 40 -10.25 11.47 0.88
C ASP A 40 -10.86 10.60 1.99
N GLU A 41 -11.40 11.23 3.04
CA GLU A 41 -11.97 10.53 4.19
C GLU A 41 -13.11 9.58 3.83
N HIS A 42 -14.00 9.98 2.93
CA HIS A 42 -15.19 9.21 2.59
C HIS A 42 -14.84 7.96 1.78
N SER A 43 -14.04 8.12 0.73
CA SER A 43 -13.59 6.99 -0.10
C SER A 43 -12.70 6.05 0.70
N HIS A 44 -11.75 6.59 1.48
CA HIS A 44 -10.86 5.78 2.32
C HIS A 44 -11.63 4.97 3.36
N HIS A 45 -12.60 5.56 4.06
CA HIS A 45 -13.44 4.85 5.03
C HIS A 45 -14.25 3.71 4.37
N THR A 46 -14.74 3.93 3.16
CA THR A 46 -15.42 2.89 2.39
C THR A 46 -14.48 1.73 2.08
N TYR A 47 -13.29 2.02 1.55
CA TYR A 47 -12.30 0.99 1.25
C TYR A 47 -11.78 0.24 2.48
N LEU A 48 -11.63 0.92 3.63
CA LEU A 48 -11.27 0.26 4.88
C LEU A 48 -12.23 -0.88 5.20
N ASN A 49 -13.53 -0.59 5.16
CA ASN A 49 -14.57 -1.54 5.57
C ASN A 49 -14.82 -2.63 4.52
N GLU A 50 -14.80 -2.29 3.24
CA GLU A 50 -15.16 -3.21 2.17
C GLU A 50 -13.97 -4.05 1.66
N GLN A 51 -12.74 -3.56 1.86
CA GLN A 51 -11.56 -4.13 1.23
C GLN A 51 -10.40 -4.32 2.21
N PHE A 52 -9.85 -3.25 2.78
CA PHE A 52 -8.54 -3.29 3.42
C PHE A 52 -8.53 -4.14 4.70
N TRP A 53 -9.58 -4.07 5.52
CA TRP A 53 -9.66 -4.93 6.71
C TRP A 53 -9.77 -6.41 6.39
N SER A 54 -10.43 -6.75 5.28
CA SER A 54 -10.47 -8.14 4.80
C SER A 54 -9.07 -8.64 4.42
N TYR A 55 -8.26 -7.80 3.79
CA TYR A 55 -6.87 -8.12 3.45
C TYR A 55 -6.00 -8.24 4.71
N CYS A 56 -6.12 -7.29 5.64
CA CYS A 56 -5.42 -7.37 6.94
C CYS A 56 -5.70 -8.67 7.68
N ASN A 57 -6.98 -9.05 7.78
CA ASN A 57 -7.38 -10.26 8.50
C ASN A 57 -6.86 -11.55 7.84
N ARG A 58 -6.61 -11.54 6.53
CA ARG A 58 -6.20 -12.74 5.77
C ARG A 58 -4.69 -12.85 5.58
N PHE A 59 -4.04 -11.72 5.32
CA PHE A 59 -2.66 -11.69 4.85
C PHE A 59 -1.73 -10.91 5.78
N GLY A 60 -2.27 -10.22 6.80
CA GLY A 60 -1.50 -9.34 7.67
C GLY A 60 -1.43 -7.90 7.16
N PRO A 61 -0.58 -7.05 7.78
CA PRO A 61 -0.48 -5.63 7.44
C PRO A 61 -0.14 -5.39 5.96
N GLY A 62 -0.61 -4.27 5.42
CA GLY A 62 -0.41 -3.90 4.01
C GLY A 62 -0.23 -2.41 3.77
N LEU A 63 0.10 -2.10 2.52
CA LEU A 63 0.38 -0.77 2.02
C LEU A 63 -0.67 -0.37 0.99
N VAL A 64 -1.21 0.84 1.11
CA VAL A 64 -2.07 1.45 0.10
C VAL A 64 -1.33 2.63 -0.52
N ILE A 65 -1.22 2.63 -1.85
CA ILE A 65 -0.62 3.74 -2.61
C ILE A 65 -1.73 4.54 -3.26
N TYR A 66 -1.91 5.80 -2.83
CA TYR A 66 -2.79 6.79 -3.44
C TYR A 66 -1.97 7.70 -4.36
N TRP A 67 -1.93 7.42 -5.65
CA TRP A 67 -1.02 8.09 -6.60
C TRP A 67 -1.26 9.59 -6.79
N TYR A 68 -2.41 10.10 -6.36
CA TYR A 68 -2.71 11.54 -6.38
C TYR A 68 -2.59 12.22 -5.00
N GLY A 69 -2.04 11.51 -4.01
CA GLY A 69 -1.95 11.96 -2.62
C GLY A 69 -3.17 11.58 -1.79
N PHE A 70 -3.12 11.88 -0.50
CA PHE A 70 -4.19 11.60 0.47
C PHE A 70 -4.18 12.62 1.62
N VAL A 71 -5.28 12.69 2.36
CA VAL A 71 -5.38 13.52 3.58
C VAL A 71 -4.53 12.90 4.70
N SER A 72 -3.60 13.68 5.27
CA SER A 72 -2.61 13.18 6.25
C SER A 72 -3.21 12.46 7.46
N GLU A 73 -4.40 12.87 7.88
CA GLU A 73 -5.17 12.36 9.01
C GLU A 73 -5.62 10.91 8.81
N LEU A 74 -5.62 10.42 7.56
CA LEU A 74 -5.96 9.03 7.24
C LEU A 74 -4.87 8.04 7.69
N ASP A 75 -3.61 8.47 7.82
CA ASP A 75 -2.50 7.59 8.30
C ASP A 75 -2.61 7.23 9.80
N CYS A 76 -3.71 7.64 10.47
CA CYS A 76 -4.02 7.21 11.83
C CYS A 76 -4.21 5.68 11.96
N GLN A 77 -4.46 4.97 10.84
CA GLN A 77 -4.61 3.51 10.82
C GLN A 77 -3.30 2.74 10.72
N ARG A 78 -2.14 3.42 10.64
CA ARG A 78 -0.81 2.79 10.60
C ARG A 78 -0.61 1.77 11.72
N GLY A 79 -0.97 2.12 12.95
CA GLY A 79 -0.87 1.23 14.12
C GLY A 79 -1.76 -0.02 14.04
N ARG A 80 -2.73 -0.04 13.13
CA ARG A 80 -3.61 -1.19 12.85
C ARG A 80 -3.18 -1.98 11.60
N GLY A 81 -2.04 -1.64 11.01
CA GLY A 81 -1.45 -2.38 9.89
C GLY A 81 -1.86 -1.89 8.50
N ILE A 82 -2.41 -0.69 8.38
CA ILE A 82 -2.64 -0.03 7.09
C ILE A 82 -1.67 1.13 6.95
N LEU A 83 -0.65 0.96 6.10
CA LEU A 83 0.30 2.01 5.77
C LEU A 83 -0.16 2.75 4.52
N LEU A 84 -0.05 4.09 4.50
CA LEU A 84 -0.36 4.91 3.33
C LEU A 84 0.89 5.51 2.70
N ARG A 85 0.94 5.55 1.36
CA ARG A 85 1.93 6.28 0.56
C ARG A 85 1.26 6.97 -0.62
N ASP A 86 1.89 8.02 -1.12
CA ASP A 86 1.49 8.74 -2.33
C ASP A 86 2.30 8.36 -3.58
N GLY A 87 3.21 7.40 -3.43
CA GLY A 87 4.00 6.81 -4.51
C GLY A 87 4.66 5.51 -4.07
N PHE A 88 5.42 4.90 -4.99
CA PHE A 88 6.18 3.68 -4.67
C PHE A 88 7.28 3.99 -3.62
N PRO A 89 7.38 3.22 -2.54
CA PRO A 89 8.34 3.51 -1.47
C PRO A 89 9.77 3.33 -1.94
N SER A 90 10.62 4.33 -1.69
CA SER A 90 12.06 4.25 -1.97
C SER A 90 12.83 3.49 -0.89
N ASP A 91 12.25 3.38 0.31
CA ASP A 91 12.82 2.83 1.54
C ASP A 91 12.45 1.35 1.76
N ILE A 92 12.42 0.56 0.69
CA ILE A 92 12.11 -0.86 0.77
C ILE A 92 13.31 -1.64 1.30
N VAL A 93 13.06 -2.46 2.32
CA VAL A 93 14.01 -3.47 2.79
C VAL A 93 13.45 -4.85 2.47
N THR A 94 14.23 -5.65 1.75
CA THR A 94 13.90 -7.06 1.52
C THR A 94 14.25 -7.88 2.75
N LEU A 95 13.28 -8.60 3.30
CA LEU A 95 13.56 -9.57 4.37
C LEU A 95 14.12 -10.84 3.73
N SER A 96 15.40 -11.12 3.96
CA SER A 96 16.00 -12.39 3.54
C SER A 96 15.43 -13.53 4.39
N ARG A 97 14.92 -14.57 3.73
CA ARG A 97 14.61 -15.84 4.39
C ARG A 97 15.95 -16.44 4.85
N VAL A 98 16.16 -16.50 6.17
CA VAL A 98 17.26 -17.26 6.80
C VAL A 98 17.14 -18.75 6.50
#